data_AF-A0A524HL97-F1
#
_entry.id   AF-A0A524HL97-F1
#
_cell.length_a   1.000
_cell.length_b   1.000
_cell.length_c   1.000
_cell.angle_alpha   90.00
_cell.angle_beta   90.00
_cell.angle_gamma   90.00
#
_symmetry.space_group_name_H-M   'P 1'
#
loop_
_entity.id
_entity.type
_entity.pdbx_description
1 polymer ?
#
loop_
_entity_poly.entity_id
_entity_poly.type
_entity_poly.pdbx_seq_one_letter_code
_entity_poly.pdbx_strand_id
1 'polypeptide(L)'
;MPQFPSVHPRAHLVLRVRGRRSEIGDHSMRIRFVDDHGTTLLEGDGRVQFGEPPAGVTEVEAGAVLVFDLPLPAPGQYAFEISLDAGDEYRVPLTAAAMPGQMAGGEGRPLH
;
A
#
# COMPACT_ATOMS: atom_id res chain seq x y z
N MET A 1 7.09 -19.18 11.17
CA MET A 1 6.16 -18.04 11.35
C MET A 1 6.92 -16.78 10.96
N PRO A 2 6.31 -15.78 10.29
CA PRO A 2 6.98 -14.52 10.03
C PRO A 2 7.41 -13.90 11.37
N GLN A 3 8.70 -13.64 11.51
CA GLN A 3 9.28 -12.98 12.67
C GLN A 3 9.80 -11.63 12.20
N PHE A 4 9.67 -10.60 13.04
CA PHE A 4 10.26 -9.29 12.76
C PHE A 4 11.76 -9.33 13.06
N PRO A 5 12.62 -8.67 12.28
CA PRO A 5 12.32 -7.94 11.04
C PRO A 5 11.96 -8.87 9.89
N SER A 6 11.04 -8.43 9.02
CA SER A 6 10.62 -9.21 7.85
C SER A 6 10.45 -8.33 6.61
N VAL A 7 10.36 -8.98 5.45
CA VAL A 7 9.90 -8.35 4.20
C VAL A 7 8.67 -9.11 3.74
N HIS A 8 7.53 -8.42 3.61
CA HIS A 8 6.33 -9.01 3.04
C HIS A 8 6.38 -8.91 1.51
N PRO A 9 6.51 -10.03 0.79
CA PRO A 9 6.70 -9.99 -0.65
C PRO A 9 5.41 -9.64 -1.39
N ARG A 10 5.54 -8.96 -2.54
CA ARG A 10 4.45 -8.74 -3.52
C ARG A 10 3.16 -8.16 -2.93
N ALA A 11 3.25 -7.17 -2.07
CA ALA A 11 2.10 -6.38 -1.66
C ALA A 11 1.56 -5.59 -2.86
N HIS A 12 0.25 -5.66 -3.11
CA HIS A 12 -0.38 -4.95 -4.21
C HIS A 12 -1.12 -3.73 -3.67
N LEU A 13 -0.77 -2.55 -4.19
CA LEU A 13 -1.50 -1.31 -3.95
C LEU A 13 -2.33 -0.99 -5.20
N VAL A 14 -3.64 -1.10 -5.06
CA VAL A 14 -4.61 -0.81 -6.14
C VAL A 14 -5.26 0.53 -5.86
N LEU A 15 -5.11 1.46 -6.80
CA LEU A 15 -5.61 2.82 -6.69
C LEU A 15 -6.58 3.11 -7.82
N ARG A 16 -7.65 3.82 -7.47
CA ARG A 16 -8.68 4.31 -8.41
C ARG A 16 -8.77 5.80 -8.21
N VAL A 17 -8.27 6.55 -9.18
CA VAL A 17 -8.22 8.00 -9.13
C VAL A 17 -9.37 8.54 -9.97
N ARG A 18 -10.15 9.46 -9.39
CA ARG A 18 -11.24 10.15 -10.09
C ARG A 18 -10.82 11.59 -10.33
N GLY A 19 -11.06 12.07 -11.54
CA GLY A 19 -10.73 13.41 -11.96
C GLY A 19 -11.84 14.05 -12.79
N ARG A 20 -11.63 15.31 -13.15
CA ARG A 20 -12.46 16.08 -14.07
C ARG A 20 -11.92 15.98 -15.49
N ARG A 21 -12.75 16.34 -16.47
CA ARG A 21 -12.33 16.41 -17.88
C ARG A 21 -11.10 17.31 -18.14
N SER A 22 -10.80 18.26 -17.25
CA SER A 22 -9.59 19.10 -17.34
C SER A 22 -8.29 18.35 -17.00
N GLU A 23 -8.38 17.18 -16.38
CA GLU A 23 -7.28 16.34 -15.91
C GLU A 23 -7.07 15.15 -16.86
N ILE A 24 -7.36 15.34 -18.15
CA ILE A 24 -7.04 14.35 -19.19
C ILE A 24 -5.53 14.39 -19.45
N GLY A 25 -4.90 13.22 -19.49
CA GLY A 25 -3.47 13.09 -19.78
C GLY A 25 -2.76 12.10 -18.86
N ASP A 26 -1.44 12.18 -18.86
CA ASP A 26 -0.56 11.42 -17.98
C ASP A 26 -0.33 12.20 -16.68
N HIS A 27 -0.56 11.51 -15.56
CA HIS A 27 -0.37 12.05 -14.22
C HIS A 27 0.63 11.18 -13.46
N SER A 28 1.64 11.83 -12.89
CA SER A 28 2.73 11.18 -12.17
C SER A 28 2.40 11.09 -10.69
N MET A 29 2.59 9.90 -10.13
CA MET A 29 2.30 9.60 -8.74
C MET A 29 3.56 9.17 -8.02
N ARG A 30 3.77 9.72 -6.82
CA ARG A 30 4.80 9.27 -5.89
C ARG A 30 4.15 8.55 -4.71
N ILE A 31 4.75 7.44 -4.32
CA ILE A 31 4.30 6.57 -3.23
C ILE A 31 5.46 6.43 -2.25
N ARG A 32 5.20 6.72 -0.99
CA ARG A 32 6.14 6.49 0.11
C ARG A 32 5.51 5.54 1.10
N PHE A 33 6.24 4.51 1.49
CA PHE A 33 5.86 3.65 2.61
C PHE A 33 6.63 4.11 3.84
N VAL A 34 5.91 4.51 4.89
CA VAL A 34 6.47 5.11 6.11
C VAL A 34 6.12 4.32 7.36
N ASP A 35 6.97 4.42 8.39
CA ASP A 35 6.69 3.93 9.73
C ASP A 35 5.83 4.91 10.57
N ASP A 36 5.64 4.61 11.85
CA ASP A 36 4.89 5.43 12.80
C ASP A 36 5.56 6.77 13.14
N HIS A 37 6.85 6.90 12.88
CA HIS A 37 7.63 8.13 13.01
C HIS A 37 7.68 8.95 11.72
N GLY A 38 7.10 8.46 10.62
CA GLY A 38 7.14 9.11 9.30
C GLY A 38 8.46 8.87 8.53
N THR A 39 9.29 7.92 8.98
CA THR A 39 10.51 7.55 8.28
C THR A 39 10.16 6.79 7.00
N THR A 40 10.66 7.24 5.85
CA THR A 40 10.48 6.51 4.59
C THR A 40 11.27 5.20 4.63
N LEU A 41 10.57 4.10 4.50
CA LEU A 41 11.15 2.75 4.39
C LEU A 41 11.27 2.29 2.95
N LEU A 42 10.35 2.74 2.08
CA LEU A 42 10.35 2.46 0.65
C LEU A 42 9.74 3.65 -0.10
N GLU A 43 10.23 3.89 -1.31
CA GLU A 43 9.66 4.85 -2.25
C GLU A 43 9.39 4.15 -3.58
N GLY A 44 8.34 4.58 -4.28
CA GLY A 44 8.00 4.10 -5.61
C GLY A 44 7.28 5.17 -6.42
N ASP A 45 7.37 5.04 -7.73
CA ASP A 45 6.72 5.93 -8.68
C ASP A 45 5.67 5.16 -9.49
N GLY A 46 4.54 5.81 -9.75
CA GLY A 46 3.44 5.32 -10.56
C GLY A 46 3.04 6.34 -11.61
N ARG A 47 2.32 5.88 -12.63
CA ARG A 47 1.66 6.75 -13.60
C ARG A 47 0.22 6.31 -13.76
N VAL A 48 -0.69 7.27 -13.85
CA VAL A 48 -2.09 7.06 -14.23
C VAL A 48 -2.39 7.87 -15.48
N GLN A 49 -3.16 7.27 -16.39
CA GLN A 49 -3.58 7.92 -17.62
C GLN A 49 -5.09 8.10 -17.58
N PHE A 50 -5.55 9.35 -17.63
CA PHE A 50 -6.96 9.64 -17.80
C PHE A 50 -7.29 9.73 -19.28
N GLY A 51 -8.10 8.79 -19.76
CA GLY A 51 -8.59 8.78 -21.13
C GLY A 51 -9.66 9.85 -21.39
N GLU A 52 -9.89 10.15 -22.66
CA GLU A 52 -10.95 11.08 -23.05
C GLU A 52 -12.33 10.48 -22.71
N PRO A 53 -13.19 11.19 -21.94
CA PRO A 53 -14.49 10.65 -21.55
C PRO A 53 -15.42 10.58 -22.76
N PRO A 54 -16.27 9.53 -22.87
CA PRO A 54 -17.32 9.47 -23.89
C PRO A 54 -18.24 10.70 -23.84
N ALA A 55 -18.86 11.03 -24.98
CA ALA A 55 -19.77 12.17 -25.08
C ALA A 55 -20.89 12.09 -24.02
N GLY A 56 -21.01 13.14 -23.20
CA GLY A 56 -21.99 13.22 -22.10
C GLY A 56 -21.46 12.82 -20.72
N VAL A 57 -20.21 12.34 -20.61
CA VAL A 57 -19.57 12.02 -19.33
C VAL A 57 -18.68 13.17 -18.87
N THR A 58 -18.86 13.62 -17.63
CA THR A 58 -18.11 14.75 -17.04
C THR A 58 -16.98 14.30 -16.11
N GLU A 59 -17.00 13.05 -15.64
CA GLU A 59 -16.00 12.48 -14.74
C GLU A 59 -15.11 11.50 -15.48
N VAL A 60 -13.81 11.56 -15.20
CA VAL A 60 -12.82 10.63 -15.72
C VAL A 60 -12.26 9.79 -14.58
N GLU A 61 -11.87 8.57 -14.89
CA GLU A 61 -11.31 7.66 -13.91
C GLU A 61 -10.12 6.90 -14.48
N ALA A 62 -9.09 6.75 -13.67
CA ALA A 62 -7.91 5.98 -13.99
C ALA A 62 -7.56 5.03 -12.84
N GLY A 63 -7.03 3.85 -13.20
CA GLY A 63 -6.57 2.85 -12.26
C GLY A 63 -5.05 2.69 -12.31
N ALA A 64 -4.43 2.46 -11.16
CA ALA A 64 -3.05 2.01 -11.04
C ALA A 64 -2.93 0.79 -10.13
N VAL A 65 -2.04 -0.13 -10.49
CA VAL A 65 -1.66 -1.27 -9.65
C VAL A 65 -0.15 -1.24 -9.48
N LEU A 66 0.30 -1.10 -8.23
CA LEU A 66 1.71 -1.11 -7.88
C LEU A 66 2.01 -2.33 -7.01
N VAL A 67 3.21 -2.88 -7.17
CA VAL A 67 3.65 -4.08 -6.45
C VAL A 67 4.95 -3.76 -5.72
N PHE A 68 4.96 -4.04 -4.42
CA PHE A 68 6.08 -3.73 -3.54
C PHE A 68 6.47 -4.92 -2.67
N ASP A 69 7.73 -5.00 -2.33
CA ASP A 69 8.21 -5.83 -1.23
C ASP A 69 8.32 -4.94 0.02
N LEU A 70 7.45 -5.15 1.01
CA LEU A 70 7.33 -4.23 2.15
C LEU A 70 8.28 -4.61 3.27
N PRO A 71 9.30 -3.79 3.58
CA PRO A 71 10.12 -3.99 4.77
C PRO A 71 9.30 -3.66 6.03
N LEU A 72 9.26 -4.58 6.96
CA LEU A 72 8.57 -4.46 8.24
C LEU A 72 9.58 -4.74 9.37
N PRO A 73 10.28 -3.70 9.87
CA PRO A 73 11.32 -3.85 10.90
C PRO A 73 10.74 -4.31 12.25
N ALA A 74 9.56 -3.83 12.62
CA ALA A 74 8.90 -4.08 13.91
C ALA A 74 7.38 -4.20 13.76
N PRO A 75 6.67 -4.85 14.71
CA PRO A 75 5.21 -4.74 14.77
C PRO A 75 4.84 -3.27 15.07
N GLY A 76 3.81 -2.74 14.40
CA GLY A 76 3.46 -1.34 14.53
C GLY A 76 2.56 -0.80 13.43
N GLN A 77 2.42 0.52 13.42
CA GLN A 77 1.69 1.28 12.42
C GLN A 77 2.63 1.70 11.29
N TYR A 78 2.12 1.64 10.08
CA TYR A 78 2.76 2.06 8.85
C TYR A 78 1.73 2.78 7.99
N ALA A 79 2.17 3.48 6.95
CA ALA A 79 1.27 4.05 5.97
C ALA A 79 1.87 4.13 4.58
N PHE A 80 1.02 4.07 3.56
CA PHE A 80 1.36 4.56 2.24
C PHE A 80 0.93 6.03 2.14
N GLU A 81 1.88 6.91 1.88
CA GLU A 81 1.68 8.30 1.52
C GLU A 81 1.76 8.42 -0.01
N ILE A 82 0.72 8.96 -0.62
CA ILE A 82 0.52 8.97 -2.07
C ILE A 82 0.28 10.41 -2.50
N SER A 83 1.08 10.92 -3.43
CA SER A 83 0.93 12.27 -3.99
C SER A 83 0.82 12.21 -5.51
N LEU A 84 -0.06 13.02 -6.10
CA LEU A 84 -0.31 13.10 -7.54
C LEU A 84 0.06 14.48 -8.09
N ASP A 85 0.93 14.57 -9.11
CA ASP A 85 1.36 15.81 -9.82
C ASP A 85 1.69 17.01 -8.91
N ALA A 86 2.30 16.76 -7.76
CA ALA A 86 2.62 17.75 -6.71
C ALA A 86 1.42 18.38 -5.98
N GLY A 87 0.22 17.78 -6.11
CA GLY A 87 -0.99 18.12 -5.39
C GLY A 87 -1.14 17.40 -4.04
N ASP A 88 -2.40 17.10 -3.69
CA ASP A 88 -2.78 16.56 -2.38
C ASP A 88 -2.08 15.24 -2.04
N GLU A 89 -1.78 15.10 -0.75
CA GLU A 89 -1.21 13.88 -0.17
C GLU A 89 -2.32 13.03 0.46
N TYR A 90 -2.40 11.78 0.02
CA TYR A 90 -3.35 10.78 0.49
C TYR A 90 -2.63 9.75 1.34
N ARG A 91 -3.22 9.37 2.48
CA ARG A 91 -2.61 8.43 3.42
C ARG A 91 -3.47 7.18 3.59
N VAL A 92 -2.86 6.01 3.36
CA VAL A 92 -3.49 4.70 3.55
C VAL A 92 -2.80 3.97 4.70
N PRO A 93 -3.46 3.81 5.86
CA PRO A 93 -2.85 3.18 7.02
C PRO A 93 -2.73 1.66 6.86
N LEU A 94 -1.66 1.10 7.41
CA LEU A 94 -1.37 -0.34 7.46
C LEU A 94 -0.87 -0.71 8.86
N THR A 95 -1.38 -1.79 9.44
CA THR A 95 -0.87 -2.31 10.72
C THR A 95 -0.18 -3.65 10.51
N ALA A 96 1.04 -3.80 11.02
CA ALA A 96 1.76 -5.08 11.04
C ALA A 96 1.78 -5.64 12.47
N ALA A 97 1.35 -6.89 12.63
CA ALA A 97 1.35 -7.59 13.90
C ALA A 97 1.93 -9.00 13.75
N ALA A 98 2.69 -9.45 14.76
CA ALA A 98 3.05 -10.85 14.87
C ALA A 98 1.83 -11.62 15.37
N MET A 99 1.41 -12.67 14.68
CA MET A 99 0.45 -13.59 15.28
C MET A 99 1.16 -14.36 16.39
N PRO A 100 0.69 -14.30 17.65
CA PRO A 100 1.23 -15.17 18.68
C PRO A 100 1.01 -16.61 18.21
N GLY A 101 2.09 -17.38 18.19
CA GLY A 101 2.08 -18.73 17.68
C GLY A 101 0.94 -19.53 18.31
N GLN A 102 0.17 -20.23 17.48
CA GLN A 102 -0.79 -21.24 17.89
C GLN A 102 -0.12 -22.13 18.95
N MET A 103 -0.44 -21.87 20.22
CA MET A 103 0.20 -22.51 21.36
C MET A 103 0.03 -24.02 21.22
N ALA A 104 1.15 -24.73 21.38
CA ALA A 104 1.30 -26.17 21.43
C ALA A 104 0.05 -26.92 21.93
N GLY A 105 -0.73 -27.47 20.98
CA GLY A 105 -1.81 -28.38 21.28
C GLY A 105 -1.32 -29.82 21.27
N GLY A 106 -0.95 -30.34 22.46
CA GLY A 106 -1.02 -31.78 22.74
C GLY A 106 0.31 -32.52 22.96
N GLU A 107 1.14 -32.08 23.91
CA GLU A 107 2.11 -32.99 24.54
C GLU A 107 1.34 -33.91 25.53
N GLY A 108 0.73 -34.96 24.98
CA GLY A 108 0.14 -36.05 25.76
C GLY A 108 1.25 -36.91 26.36
N ARG A 109 1.44 -36.75 27.68
CA ARG A 109 2.42 -37.46 28.54
C ARG A 109 2.43 -38.98 28.28
N PRO A 110 3.59 -39.67 28.33
CA PRO A 110 3.61 -41.12 28.39
C PRO A 110 3.11 -41.57 29.77
N LEU A 111 2.15 -42.49 29.80
CA LEU A 111 1.76 -43.22 31.00
C LEU A 111 2.70 -44.41 31.18
N HIS A 112 3.18 -44.55 32.41
CA HIS A 112 4.01 -45.61 32.96
C HIS A 112 3.31 -46.97 32.93
#